data_AF-A0A433VG26-F1
#
_entry.id   AF-A0A433VG26-F1
#
_cell.length_a   1.000
_cell.length_b   1.000
_cell.length_c   1.000
_cell.angle_alpha   90.00
_cell.angle_beta   90.00
_cell.angle_gamma   90.00
#
_symmetry.space_group_name_H-M   'P 1'
#
loop_
_entity.id
_entity.type
_entity.pdbx_description
1 polymer ?
#
loop_
_entity_poly.entity_id
_entity_poly.type
_entity_poly.pdbx_seq_one_letter_code
_entity_poly.pdbx_strand_id
1 'polypeptide(L)'
;MFNIQKLAAAILGTIISYTTIETANPLNSEAFVIFNRVGNTLEGGSRWDAAPRIINGNERSLDGGLRYSLQGGSYEAFRDLFTWDVIPSISNFQNSIETAFNAWTVVDPVSKLGTDLTFFPDLGTPVLGTGNGGVNSNGAEIDLLASQDAFFWNPGDSGARGETFFNDIFDTVTLTSKTANYTGSRAISGADITLNNNPETVYSLDIFRRLLTHEIGHALGLGDVEGDINPGGFIDDNYDGTSSATALATLTNPIAQLIDPLNPANSPFSLFTVPDTDPGISTIGVNILMESRGLGISEGNPLSNLTPLINDDYAGRQFLYPVVARVSVSEPATILGTSLTFGLGILLTKRKKIKSQKSTL
;
A
#
# COMPACT_ATOMS: atom_id res chain seq x y z
N MET A 1 24.45 -56.65 -1.37
CA MET A 1 24.26 -55.71 -2.50
C MET A 1 22.89 -55.07 -2.35
N PHE A 2 22.82 -53.91 -1.69
CA PHE A 2 21.73 -52.93 -1.77
C PHE A 2 22.31 -51.63 -1.21
N ASN A 3 22.39 -50.60 -2.05
CA ASN A 3 23.22 -49.41 -1.85
C ASN A 3 22.40 -48.29 -1.18
N ILE A 4 22.79 -47.89 0.04
CA ILE A 4 22.14 -46.89 0.89
C ILE A 4 22.67 -45.48 0.57
N GLN A 5 22.52 -45.03 -0.68
CA GLN A 5 22.99 -43.70 -1.11
C GLN A 5 21.95 -42.85 -1.86
N LYS A 6 20.66 -43.19 -1.78
CA LYS A 6 19.59 -42.34 -2.34
C LYS A 6 18.39 -42.23 -1.40
N LEU A 7 18.60 -41.57 -0.27
CA LEU A 7 17.51 -40.96 0.51
C LEU A 7 18.03 -39.82 1.39
N ALA A 8 18.75 -38.88 0.77
CA ALA A 8 19.24 -37.67 1.41
C ALA A 8 19.07 -36.48 0.45
N ALA A 9 17.83 -36.23 0.03
CA ALA A 9 17.47 -35.09 -0.80
C ALA A 9 15.96 -34.80 -0.71
N ALA A 10 15.44 -34.66 0.50
CA ALA A 10 14.16 -34.01 0.78
C ALA A 10 14.09 -33.85 2.31
N ILE A 11 13.70 -32.67 2.79
CA ILE A 11 13.53 -32.35 4.22
C ILE A 11 14.86 -31.96 4.91
N LEU A 12 15.35 -30.75 4.62
CA LEU A 12 15.81 -29.80 5.64
C LEU A 12 16.11 -28.47 4.94
N GLY A 13 15.04 -27.77 4.57
CA GLY A 13 15.08 -26.41 4.04
C GLY A 13 14.00 -25.59 4.72
N THR A 14 13.86 -25.73 6.03
CA THR A 14 13.05 -24.81 6.83
C THR A 14 13.88 -23.54 6.95
N ILE A 15 13.66 -22.61 6.02
CA ILE A 15 14.03 -21.22 6.22
C ILE A 15 13.18 -20.78 7.41
N ILE A 16 13.79 -20.78 8.60
CA ILE A 16 13.31 -20.02 9.72
C ILE A 16 13.50 -18.57 9.29
N SER A 17 12.45 -17.97 8.73
CA SER A 17 12.35 -16.52 8.61
C SER A 17 12.41 -15.99 10.03
N TYR A 18 13.59 -15.55 10.45
CA TYR A 18 13.70 -14.66 11.58
C TYR A 18 12.99 -13.39 11.16
N THR A 19 11.74 -13.24 11.56
CA THR A 19 11.15 -11.92 11.74
C THR A 19 12.00 -11.26 12.81
N THR A 20 13.03 -10.53 12.40
CA THR A 20 13.48 -9.38 13.16
C THR A 20 12.23 -8.54 13.37
N ILE A 21 11.70 -8.59 14.59
CA ILE A 21 10.86 -7.53 15.10
C ILE A 21 11.79 -6.33 15.09
N GLU A 22 11.78 -5.57 13.99
CA GLU A 22 12.26 -4.21 14.03
C GLU A 22 11.44 -3.53 15.13
N THR A 23 12.10 -3.34 16.27
CA THR A 23 11.64 -2.37 17.24
C THR A 23 11.53 -1.07 16.47
N ALA A 24 10.29 -0.58 16.28
CA ALA A 24 9.98 0.70 15.66
C ALA A 24 11.03 1.71 16.11
N ASN A 25 11.88 2.14 15.18
CA ASN A 25 12.93 3.10 15.48
C ASN A 25 12.24 4.45 15.66
N PRO A 26 12.22 5.06 16.86
CA PRO A 26 11.43 6.26 17.15
C PRO A 26 12.09 7.55 16.60
N LEU A 27 12.70 7.47 15.41
CA LEU A 27 13.42 8.57 14.76
C LEU A 27 12.72 9.11 13.52
N ASN A 28 11.45 8.75 13.30
CA ASN A 28 10.68 9.27 12.17
C ASN A 28 9.48 10.07 12.67
N SER A 29 9.28 11.20 12.01
CA SER A 29 8.12 12.07 12.18
C SER A 29 6.91 11.45 11.47
N GLU A 30 5.77 11.43 12.15
CA GLU A 30 4.52 10.80 11.73
C GLU A 30 3.42 11.78 11.19
N ALA A 31 3.14 11.85 9.87
CA ALA A 31 1.97 12.55 9.30
C ALA A 31 1.59 12.14 7.86
N PHE A 32 0.34 12.35 7.42
CA PHE A 32 -0.08 12.13 6.02
C PHE A 32 -1.09 13.15 5.46
N VAL A 33 -1.25 13.17 4.13
CA VAL A 33 -2.20 14.05 3.41
C VAL A 33 -3.10 13.24 2.47
N ILE A 34 -4.34 13.70 2.26
CA ILE A 34 -5.29 13.14 1.29
C ILE A 34 -5.81 14.23 0.35
N PHE A 35 -6.05 13.89 -0.91
CA PHE A 35 -6.62 14.82 -1.88
C PHE A 35 -8.14 14.99 -1.74
N ASN A 36 -8.65 16.18 -2.06
CA ASN A 36 -10.08 16.53 -2.07
C ASN A 36 -10.80 16.25 -0.73
N ARG A 37 -10.14 16.56 0.39
CA ARG A 37 -10.81 16.74 1.69
C ARG A 37 -11.79 17.92 1.65
N VAL A 38 -12.84 17.89 2.48
CA VAL A 38 -13.87 18.93 2.51
C VAL A 38 -13.52 20.00 3.55
N GLY A 39 -13.11 21.19 3.10
CA GLY A 39 -12.83 22.32 3.98
C GLY A 39 -11.73 22.00 5.01
N ASN A 40 -12.04 22.22 6.30
CA ASN A 40 -11.15 21.92 7.43
C ASN A 40 -11.51 20.62 8.15
N THR A 41 -12.37 19.78 7.56
CA THR A 41 -12.72 18.48 8.14
C THR A 41 -11.83 17.39 7.56
N LEU A 42 -11.84 16.23 8.22
CA LEU A 42 -11.28 14.99 7.71
C LEU A 42 -12.27 14.23 6.80
N GLU A 43 -13.45 14.80 6.56
CA GLU A 43 -14.43 14.23 5.64
C GLU A 43 -13.94 14.40 4.19
N GLY A 44 -14.35 13.47 3.34
CA GLY A 44 -13.99 13.46 1.93
C GLY A 44 -12.83 12.55 1.60
N GLY A 45 -11.94 12.99 0.72
CA GLY A 45 -10.87 12.16 0.19
C GLY A 45 -11.27 11.46 -1.11
N SER A 46 -10.52 11.72 -2.18
CA SER A 46 -10.60 10.92 -3.41
C SER A 46 -10.03 9.54 -3.15
N ARG A 47 -10.76 8.51 -3.56
CA ARG A 47 -10.35 7.11 -3.39
C ARG A 47 -11.03 6.20 -4.40
N TRP A 48 -10.42 5.07 -4.67
CA TRP A 48 -11.04 4.00 -5.45
C TRP A 48 -12.19 3.37 -4.66
N ASP A 49 -13.31 3.07 -5.33
CA ASP A 49 -14.46 2.42 -4.71
C ASP A 49 -14.13 0.96 -4.38
N ALA A 50 -14.50 0.47 -3.19
CA ALA A 50 -14.34 -0.94 -2.85
C ALA A 50 -15.45 -1.84 -3.43
N ALA A 51 -16.57 -1.26 -3.88
CA ALA A 51 -17.64 -1.97 -4.57
C ALA A 51 -17.48 -1.82 -6.09
N PRO A 52 -17.93 -2.81 -6.88
CA PRO A 52 -17.87 -2.75 -8.33
C PRO A 52 -18.48 -1.46 -8.86
N ARG A 53 -17.76 -0.76 -9.73
CA ARG A 53 -18.20 0.53 -10.25
C ARG A 53 -17.85 0.66 -11.71
N ILE A 54 -18.84 1.03 -12.52
CA ILE A 54 -18.64 1.32 -13.93
C ILE A 54 -18.67 2.83 -14.16
N ILE A 55 -17.59 3.39 -14.70
CA ILE A 55 -17.51 4.81 -15.10
C ILE A 55 -17.14 4.84 -16.59
N ASN A 56 -17.95 5.53 -17.39
CA ASN A 56 -17.76 5.62 -18.85
C ASN A 56 -17.65 4.25 -19.55
N GLY A 57 -18.33 3.23 -19.03
CA GLY A 57 -18.34 1.88 -19.58
C GLY A 57 -17.19 0.98 -19.14
N ASN A 58 -16.26 1.49 -18.32
CA ASN A 58 -15.12 0.74 -17.79
C ASN A 58 -15.30 0.47 -16.30
N GLU A 59 -14.88 -0.70 -15.83
CA GLU A 59 -14.72 -0.99 -14.40
C GLU A 59 -13.65 -0.06 -13.82
N ARG A 60 -13.97 0.63 -12.71
CA ARG A 60 -13.15 1.64 -12.01
C ARG A 60 -13.29 1.50 -10.50
N SER A 61 -12.99 0.31 -9.99
CA SER A 61 -13.04 0.03 -8.55
C SER A 61 -11.92 -0.90 -8.11
N LEU A 62 -11.91 -1.24 -6.83
CA LEU A 62 -11.02 -2.26 -6.26
C LEU A 62 -11.58 -3.68 -6.46
N ASP A 63 -12.79 -3.84 -7.01
CA ASP A 63 -13.36 -5.16 -7.27
C ASP A 63 -12.58 -5.87 -8.38
N GLY A 64 -11.86 -6.93 -8.00
CA GLY A 64 -10.93 -7.61 -8.91
C GLY A 64 -9.53 -6.97 -8.99
N GLY A 65 -9.30 -5.86 -8.27
CA GLY A 65 -8.03 -5.14 -8.19
C GLY A 65 -7.84 -4.07 -9.26
N LEU A 66 -6.92 -3.14 -8.99
CA LEU A 66 -6.58 -2.06 -9.92
C LEU A 66 -5.63 -2.57 -10.99
N ARG A 67 -5.90 -2.29 -12.26
CA ARG A 67 -5.00 -2.67 -13.34
C ARG A 67 -4.13 -1.50 -13.73
N TYR A 68 -2.90 -1.80 -14.13
CA TYR A 68 -1.99 -0.80 -14.67
C TYR A 68 -1.51 -1.17 -16.07
N SER A 69 -1.40 -0.17 -16.94
CA SER A 69 -0.84 -0.33 -18.28
C SER A 69 0.49 0.41 -18.40
N LEU A 70 1.28 0.07 -19.41
CA LEU A 70 2.59 0.65 -19.66
C LEU A 70 2.62 1.28 -21.05
N GLN A 71 3.21 2.46 -21.18
CA GLN A 71 3.41 3.07 -22.48
C GLN A 71 4.28 2.15 -23.36
N GLY A 72 3.79 1.86 -24.57
CA GLY A 72 4.40 0.88 -25.47
C GLY A 72 3.94 -0.57 -25.26
N GLY A 73 3.08 -0.85 -24.26
CA GLY A 73 2.38 -2.12 -24.10
C GLY A 73 3.26 -3.30 -23.65
N SER A 74 4.50 -3.05 -23.23
CA SER A 74 5.37 -4.09 -22.69
C SER A 74 6.43 -3.51 -21.75
N TYR A 75 6.94 -4.32 -20.83
CA TYR A 75 8.03 -3.93 -19.94
C TYR A 75 9.30 -3.54 -20.71
N GLU A 76 9.61 -4.23 -21.82
CA GLU A 76 10.76 -3.88 -22.67
C GLU A 76 10.59 -2.52 -23.33
N ALA A 77 9.44 -2.30 -24.00
CA ALA A 77 9.17 -1.03 -24.65
C ALA A 77 9.18 0.14 -23.66
N PHE A 78 8.60 -0.04 -22.47
CA PHE A 78 8.56 1.00 -21.45
C PHE A 78 9.95 1.27 -20.84
N ARG A 79 10.73 0.23 -20.54
CA ARG A 79 12.12 0.36 -20.06
C ARG A 79 12.96 1.19 -21.03
N ASP A 80 12.80 0.94 -22.32
CA ASP A 80 13.61 1.53 -23.38
C ASP A 80 13.24 3.00 -23.66
N LEU A 81 12.21 3.55 -23.00
CA LEU A 81 11.90 4.98 -23.00
C LEU A 81 12.83 5.79 -22.09
N PHE A 82 13.54 5.16 -21.16
CA PHE A 82 14.37 5.81 -20.15
C PHE A 82 15.88 5.65 -20.42
N THR A 83 16.67 6.58 -19.89
CA THR A 83 18.13 6.47 -19.86
C THR A 83 18.57 5.86 -18.53
N TRP A 84 19.47 4.88 -18.60
CA TRP A 84 19.90 4.08 -17.45
C TRP A 84 21.39 4.20 -17.20
N ASP A 85 21.80 4.23 -15.93
CA ASP A 85 23.21 4.09 -15.55
C ASP A 85 23.77 2.71 -15.94
N VAL A 86 22.94 1.69 -15.71
CA VAL A 86 23.10 0.31 -16.15
C VAL A 86 21.74 -0.17 -16.65
N ILE A 87 21.64 -0.47 -17.94
CA ILE A 87 20.38 -0.93 -18.56
C ILE A 87 19.91 -2.20 -17.84
N PRO A 88 18.75 -2.19 -17.16
CA PRO A 88 18.27 -3.36 -16.45
C PRO A 88 17.81 -4.44 -17.44
N SER A 89 17.94 -5.70 -17.05
CA SER A 89 17.25 -6.78 -17.77
C SER A 89 15.73 -6.56 -17.71
N ILE A 90 15.00 -7.05 -18.70
CA ILE A 90 13.53 -6.92 -18.76
C ILE A 90 12.89 -7.49 -17.49
N SER A 91 13.40 -8.63 -16.99
CA SER A 91 12.92 -9.25 -15.75
C SER A 91 13.15 -8.37 -14.52
N ASN A 92 14.31 -7.71 -14.41
CA ASN A 92 14.60 -6.85 -13.27
C ASN A 92 13.75 -5.58 -13.29
N PHE A 93 13.52 -5.03 -14.49
CA PHE A 93 12.64 -3.89 -14.66
C PHE A 93 11.18 -4.23 -14.33
N GLN A 94 10.66 -5.34 -14.85
CA GLN A 94 9.35 -5.87 -14.50
C GLN A 94 9.20 -6.05 -12.99
N ASN A 95 10.14 -6.76 -12.36
CA ASN A 95 10.11 -6.98 -10.91
C ASN A 95 10.12 -5.66 -10.13
N SER A 96 10.79 -4.63 -10.63
CA SER A 96 10.85 -3.33 -9.96
C SER A 96 9.53 -2.59 -10.00
N ILE A 97 8.82 -2.63 -11.14
CA ILE A 97 7.45 -2.09 -11.26
C ILE A 97 6.49 -2.86 -10.35
N GLU A 98 6.50 -4.19 -10.43
CA GLU A 98 5.63 -5.03 -9.59
C GLU A 98 5.92 -4.81 -8.09
N THR A 99 7.19 -4.64 -7.71
CA THR A 99 7.58 -4.33 -6.33
C THR A 99 7.06 -2.96 -5.89
N ALA A 100 7.11 -1.93 -6.74
CA ALA A 100 6.59 -0.60 -6.41
C ALA A 100 5.07 -0.66 -6.11
N PHE A 101 4.28 -1.35 -6.94
CA PHE A 101 2.86 -1.59 -6.65
C PHE A 101 2.64 -2.44 -5.40
N ASN A 102 3.41 -3.52 -5.24
CA ASN A 102 3.27 -4.41 -4.09
C ASN A 102 3.65 -3.77 -2.77
N ALA A 103 4.49 -2.73 -2.75
CA ALA A 103 4.83 -2.01 -1.52
C ALA A 103 3.56 -1.48 -0.81
N TRP A 104 2.56 -1.03 -1.57
CA TRP A 104 1.28 -0.55 -1.05
C TRP A 104 0.33 -1.66 -0.57
N THR A 105 0.63 -2.93 -0.82
CA THR A 105 -0.17 -4.08 -0.35
C THR A 105 0.40 -4.73 0.91
N VAL A 106 1.58 -4.32 1.35
CA VAL A 106 2.29 -4.90 2.51
C VAL A 106 1.52 -4.68 3.82
N VAL A 107 1.45 -5.70 4.66
CA VAL A 107 0.89 -5.58 6.01
C VAL A 107 1.78 -4.66 6.84
N ASP A 108 1.19 -3.65 7.49
CA ASP A 108 1.91 -2.75 8.39
C ASP A 108 2.62 -3.58 9.48
N PRO A 109 3.96 -3.53 9.58
CA PRO A 109 4.70 -4.31 10.55
C PRO A 109 4.42 -3.90 12.01
N VAL A 110 3.93 -2.69 12.26
CA VAL A 110 3.63 -2.17 13.60
C VAL A 110 2.18 -2.50 13.98
N SER A 111 1.20 -1.98 13.25
CA SER A 111 -0.22 -2.19 13.59
C SER A 111 -0.77 -3.57 13.20
N LYS A 112 -0.06 -4.30 12.34
CA LYS A 112 -0.51 -5.56 11.70
C LYS A 112 -1.74 -5.40 10.80
N LEU A 113 -2.13 -4.17 10.46
CA LEU A 113 -3.21 -3.91 9.53
C LEU A 113 -2.75 -4.18 8.09
N GLY A 114 -3.51 -5.02 7.40
CA GLY A 114 -3.34 -5.29 5.97
C GLY A 114 -4.13 -4.30 5.11
N THR A 115 -4.35 -4.68 3.86
CA THR A 115 -5.22 -3.98 2.93
C THR A 115 -5.84 -4.97 1.95
N ASP A 116 -6.98 -4.59 1.35
CA ASP A 116 -7.62 -5.34 0.26
C ASP A 116 -7.14 -4.85 -1.13
N LEU A 117 -6.21 -3.89 -1.19
CA LEU A 117 -5.61 -3.43 -2.44
C LEU A 117 -4.86 -4.57 -3.14
N THR A 118 -5.14 -4.74 -4.43
CA THR A 118 -4.41 -5.65 -5.32
C THR A 118 -4.18 -4.96 -6.66
N PHE A 119 -3.07 -5.29 -7.31
CA PHE A 119 -2.66 -4.66 -8.57
C PHE A 119 -2.32 -5.71 -9.62
N PHE A 120 -2.71 -5.46 -10.87
CA PHE A 120 -2.47 -6.39 -11.98
C PHE A 120 -1.96 -5.66 -13.22
N PRO A 121 -0.95 -6.19 -13.94
CA PRO A 121 -0.59 -5.65 -15.24
C PRO A 121 -1.69 -5.94 -16.26
N ASP A 122 -2.14 -4.92 -16.98
CA ASP A 122 -3.03 -5.01 -18.14
C ASP A 122 -2.34 -4.39 -19.35
N LEU A 123 -1.32 -5.08 -19.84
CA LEU A 123 -0.51 -4.65 -20.97
C LEU A 123 -1.26 -4.70 -22.32
N GLY A 124 -2.46 -5.29 -22.33
CA GLY A 124 -3.33 -5.32 -23.51
C GLY A 124 -4.14 -4.05 -23.69
N THR A 125 -4.40 -3.33 -22.59
CA THR A 125 -5.08 -2.02 -22.62
C THR A 125 -4.06 -0.93 -22.99
N PRO A 126 -4.30 -0.14 -24.05
CA PRO A 126 -3.40 0.94 -24.42
C PRO A 126 -3.36 2.04 -23.35
N VAL A 127 -2.17 2.60 -23.12
CA VAL A 127 -2.02 3.90 -22.44
C VAL A 127 -2.64 4.99 -23.32
N LEU A 128 -3.55 5.77 -22.76
CA LEU A 128 -4.24 6.84 -23.49
C LEU A 128 -4.02 8.25 -22.89
N GLY A 129 -3.27 8.34 -21.80
CA GLY A 129 -2.75 9.60 -21.26
C GLY A 129 -1.71 10.24 -22.19
N THR A 130 -1.47 11.54 -22.00
CA THR A 130 -0.54 12.33 -22.82
C THR A 130 0.74 12.73 -22.09
N GLY A 131 0.81 12.53 -20.78
CA GLY A 131 1.95 12.93 -19.94
C GLY A 131 1.99 14.42 -19.59
N ASN A 132 1.08 15.24 -20.13
CA ASN A 132 1.04 16.69 -19.90
C ASN A 132 -0.20 17.10 -19.08
N GLY A 133 -0.55 16.27 -18.11
CA GLY A 133 -1.73 16.44 -17.25
C GLY A 133 -3.05 15.96 -17.86
N GLY A 134 -3.99 15.66 -16.95
CA GLY A 134 -5.32 15.13 -17.28
C GLY A 134 -5.32 13.63 -17.51
N VAL A 135 -6.33 12.94 -16.99
CA VAL A 135 -6.45 11.48 -17.07
C VAL A 135 -7.45 11.05 -18.13
N ASN A 136 -7.12 10.02 -18.89
CA ASN A 136 -8.03 9.42 -19.85
C ASN A 136 -8.70 8.15 -19.28
N SER A 137 -9.97 8.26 -18.91
CA SER A 137 -10.75 7.14 -18.33
C SER A 137 -11.05 5.99 -19.30
N ASN A 138 -10.40 5.92 -20.47
CA ASN A 138 -10.46 4.79 -21.40
C ASN A 138 -9.20 3.90 -21.35
N GLY A 139 -8.14 4.32 -20.66
CA GLY A 139 -6.94 3.50 -20.40
C GLY A 139 -7.18 2.45 -19.30
N ALA A 140 -6.12 1.91 -18.72
CA ALA A 140 -6.24 1.09 -17.51
C ALA A 140 -6.67 1.97 -16.31
N GLU A 141 -6.86 1.40 -15.12
CA GLU A 141 -7.11 2.21 -13.92
C GLU A 141 -5.93 3.13 -13.62
N ILE A 142 -4.71 2.64 -13.87
CA ILE A 142 -3.47 3.40 -13.72
C ILE A 142 -2.63 3.27 -15.00
N ASP A 143 -2.45 4.34 -15.76
CA ASP A 143 -1.55 4.34 -16.92
C ASP A 143 -0.15 4.82 -16.50
N LEU A 144 0.90 4.08 -16.85
CA LEU A 144 2.30 4.52 -16.67
C LEU A 144 2.86 5.11 -17.96
N LEU A 145 3.33 6.35 -17.86
CA LEU A 145 3.83 7.17 -18.96
C LEU A 145 5.27 7.63 -18.71
N ALA A 146 5.96 7.88 -19.81
CA ALA A 146 7.29 8.45 -19.87
C ALA A 146 7.21 9.72 -20.74
N SER A 147 7.60 10.88 -20.20
CA SER A 147 7.52 12.15 -20.92
C SER A 147 8.72 13.07 -20.66
N GLN A 148 9.10 13.85 -21.66
CA GLN A 148 10.17 14.87 -21.56
C GLN A 148 9.62 16.22 -21.10
N ASP A 149 8.30 16.34 -21.02
CA ASP A 149 7.55 17.54 -20.69
C ASP A 149 6.37 17.14 -19.82
N ALA A 150 6.04 17.93 -18.80
CA ALA A 150 4.94 17.64 -17.89
C ALA A 150 4.55 18.91 -17.12
N PHE A 151 3.64 18.81 -16.16
CA PHE A 151 3.23 20.01 -15.40
C PHE A 151 4.38 20.54 -14.51
N PHE A 152 5.15 19.65 -13.88
CA PHE A 152 6.20 20.02 -12.93
C PHE A 152 7.62 20.05 -13.53
N TRP A 153 7.79 19.75 -14.83
CA TRP A 153 9.08 19.88 -15.51
C TRP A 153 8.94 20.21 -16.99
N ASN A 154 10.00 20.78 -17.58
CA ASN A 154 10.05 21.17 -18.98
C ASN A 154 11.07 20.31 -19.74
N PRO A 155 11.03 20.30 -21.09
CA PRO A 155 12.09 19.71 -21.90
C PRO A 155 13.47 20.28 -21.50
N GLY A 156 14.43 19.38 -21.28
CA GLY A 156 15.76 19.74 -20.76
C GLY A 156 15.93 19.53 -19.25
N ASP A 157 14.88 19.22 -18.48
CA ASP A 157 15.04 18.86 -17.07
C ASP A 157 15.72 17.49 -16.93
N SER A 158 16.87 17.45 -16.24
CA SER A 158 17.71 16.26 -16.01
C SER A 158 17.43 15.58 -14.67
N GLY A 159 16.44 16.05 -13.91
CA GLY A 159 16.04 15.48 -12.63
C GLY A 159 15.19 14.22 -12.79
N ALA A 160 15.39 13.25 -11.90
CA ALA A 160 14.45 12.15 -11.74
C ALA A 160 13.18 12.69 -11.09
N ARG A 161 12.11 12.81 -11.89
CA ARG A 161 10.84 13.41 -11.50
C ARG A 161 9.68 12.52 -11.90
N GLY A 162 8.66 12.51 -11.06
CA GLY A 162 7.37 11.92 -11.33
C GLY A 162 6.30 12.97 -11.12
N GLU A 163 5.16 12.76 -11.78
CA GLU A 163 3.92 13.41 -11.40
C GLU A 163 2.76 12.46 -11.64
N THR A 164 1.77 12.57 -10.77
CA THR A 164 0.55 11.78 -10.88
C THR A 164 -0.66 12.69 -10.98
N PHE A 165 -1.49 12.42 -11.97
CA PHE A 165 -2.83 12.99 -12.05
C PHE A 165 -3.86 11.88 -11.84
N PHE A 166 -4.97 12.22 -11.19
CA PHE A 166 -6.14 11.36 -11.20
C PHE A 166 -7.39 12.19 -11.50
N ASN A 167 -8.39 11.56 -12.10
CA ASN A 167 -9.73 12.12 -12.20
C ASN A 167 -10.61 11.46 -11.14
N ASP A 168 -11.43 12.26 -10.47
CA ASP A 168 -12.52 11.76 -9.64
C ASP A 168 -13.88 12.23 -10.16
N ILE A 169 -14.92 11.55 -9.71
CA ILE A 169 -16.30 11.96 -9.90
C ILE A 169 -16.91 12.32 -8.54
N PHE A 170 -17.83 13.27 -8.54
CA PHE A 170 -18.52 13.73 -7.32
C PHE A 170 -19.62 12.73 -6.91
N ASP A 171 -19.19 11.52 -6.57
CA ASP A 171 -20.04 10.43 -6.13
C ASP A 171 -19.37 9.68 -4.99
N THR A 172 -20.18 9.24 -4.02
CA THR A 172 -19.70 8.58 -2.81
C THR A 172 -19.21 7.17 -3.11
N VAL A 173 -18.19 6.70 -2.40
CA VAL A 173 -17.70 5.32 -2.54
C VAL A 173 -18.24 4.38 -1.46
N THR A 174 -18.07 3.08 -1.68
CA THR A 174 -18.04 2.08 -0.60
C THR A 174 -16.61 1.94 -0.09
N LEU A 175 -16.41 2.00 1.22
CA LEU A 175 -15.10 1.74 1.85
C LEU A 175 -14.76 0.24 1.82
N THR A 176 -13.48 -0.11 1.91
CA THR A 176 -13.02 -1.51 2.04
C THR A 176 -13.56 -2.18 3.31
N SER A 177 -13.85 -1.39 4.35
CA SER A 177 -14.58 -1.79 5.56
C SER A 177 -16.07 -2.12 5.34
N LYS A 178 -16.56 -1.97 4.11
CA LYS A 178 -17.95 -2.18 3.66
C LYS A 178 -18.94 -1.09 4.08
N THR A 179 -18.50 0.04 4.61
CA THR A 179 -19.35 1.23 4.73
C THR A 179 -19.71 1.76 3.34
N ALA A 180 -20.96 1.57 2.93
CA ALA A 180 -21.48 2.06 1.65
C ALA A 180 -21.79 3.57 1.70
N ASN A 181 -21.75 4.22 0.53
CA ASN A 181 -22.11 5.63 0.35
C ASN A 181 -21.40 6.58 1.35
N TYR A 182 -20.10 6.36 1.55
CA TYR A 182 -19.31 7.14 2.51
C TYR A 182 -19.34 8.62 2.14
N THR A 183 -19.98 9.42 2.99
CA THR A 183 -20.34 10.80 2.67
C THR A 183 -19.11 11.69 2.49
N GLY A 184 -19.21 12.64 1.56
CA GLY A 184 -18.12 13.57 1.24
C GLY A 184 -17.03 12.98 0.35
N SER A 185 -16.92 11.65 0.26
CA SER A 185 -15.92 10.99 -0.59
C SER A 185 -16.17 11.22 -2.08
N ARG A 186 -15.12 11.01 -2.87
CA ARG A 186 -15.14 11.12 -4.33
C ARG A 186 -14.51 9.88 -4.94
N ALA A 187 -15.21 9.24 -5.87
CA ALA A 187 -14.72 8.04 -6.53
C ALA A 187 -13.67 8.39 -7.58
N ILE A 188 -12.45 7.87 -7.43
CA ILE A 188 -11.43 7.93 -8.48
C ILE A 188 -11.93 7.13 -9.70
N SER A 189 -11.66 7.66 -10.89
CA SER A 189 -12.12 7.13 -12.17
C SER A 189 -10.99 6.77 -13.13
N GLY A 190 -9.75 7.00 -12.71
CA GLY A 190 -8.52 6.80 -13.48
C GLY A 190 -7.38 7.59 -12.85
N ALA A 191 -6.16 7.10 -12.99
CA ALA A 191 -4.93 7.81 -12.66
C ALA A 191 -3.89 7.61 -13.77
N ASP A 192 -3.07 8.63 -14.01
CA ASP A 192 -1.95 8.59 -14.95
C ASP A 192 -0.70 8.99 -14.16
N ILE A 193 0.33 8.14 -14.18
CA ILE A 193 1.63 8.39 -13.57
C ILE A 193 2.62 8.66 -14.68
N THR A 194 3.21 9.85 -14.70
CA THR A 194 4.21 10.25 -15.70
C THR A 194 5.57 10.35 -15.03
N LEU A 195 6.59 9.74 -15.65
CA LEU A 195 7.98 9.83 -15.21
C LEU A 195 8.83 10.56 -16.25
N ASN A 196 9.74 11.41 -15.80
CA ASN A 196 10.62 12.18 -16.68
C ASN A 196 11.53 11.23 -17.47
N ASN A 197 11.49 11.26 -18.79
CA ASN A 197 12.32 10.43 -19.67
C ASN A 197 13.29 11.23 -20.55
N ASN A 198 13.63 12.44 -20.11
CA ASN A 198 14.70 13.22 -20.71
C ASN A 198 16.00 12.39 -20.84
N PRO A 199 16.71 12.44 -21.98
CA PRO A 199 17.99 11.75 -22.15
C PRO A 199 19.08 12.10 -21.13
N GLU A 200 19.01 13.29 -20.52
CA GLU A 200 19.93 13.73 -19.46
C GLU A 200 19.55 13.21 -18.07
N THR A 201 18.32 12.70 -17.90
CA THR A 201 17.88 12.04 -16.66
C THR A 201 18.31 10.58 -16.68
N VAL A 202 19.41 10.28 -15.98
CA VAL A 202 19.94 8.93 -15.87
C VAL A 202 19.40 8.24 -14.62
N TYR A 203 18.58 7.22 -14.80
CA TYR A 203 18.02 6.43 -13.70
C TYR A 203 18.95 5.30 -13.30
N SER A 204 19.04 5.06 -11.98
CA SER A 204 19.27 3.72 -11.47
C SER A 204 17.93 3.01 -11.24
N LEU A 205 17.94 1.68 -11.23
CA LEU A 205 16.72 0.91 -11.03
C LEU A 205 16.06 1.17 -9.66
N ASP A 206 16.86 1.45 -8.63
CA ASP A 206 16.34 1.74 -7.29
C ASP A 206 15.68 3.13 -7.20
N ILE A 207 16.25 4.16 -7.85
CA ILE A 207 15.62 5.50 -7.93
C ILE A 207 14.29 5.41 -8.69
N PHE A 208 14.29 4.74 -9.84
CA PHE A 208 13.07 4.52 -10.62
C PHE A 208 11.98 3.85 -9.78
N ARG A 209 12.32 2.76 -9.08
CA ARG A 209 11.37 2.05 -8.20
C ARG A 209 10.87 2.95 -7.08
N ARG A 210 11.76 3.65 -6.38
CA ARG A 210 11.40 4.50 -5.24
C ARG A 210 10.45 5.62 -5.67
N LEU A 211 10.77 6.31 -6.75
CA LEU A 211 9.93 7.36 -7.32
C LEU A 211 8.57 6.80 -7.75
N LEU A 212 8.54 5.70 -8.52
CA LEU A 212 7.28 5.07 -8.91
C LEU A 212 6.44 4.66 -7.68
N THR A 213 7.06 4.19 -6.61
CA THR A 213 6.33 3.82 -5.38
C THR A 213 5.65 5.04 -4.76
N HIS A 214 6.32 6.19 -4.74
CA HIS A 214 5.75 7.46 -4.28
C HIS A 214 4.55 7.88 -5.15
N GLU A 215 4.72 7.89 -6.48
CA GLU A 215 3.65 8.25 -7.42
C GLU A 215 2.40 7.35 -7.32
N ILE A 216 2.58 6.05 -7.03
CA ILE A 216 1.45 5.15 -6.78
C ILE A 216 0.64 5.59 -5.56
N GLY A 217 1.26 6.20 -4.55
CA GLY A 217 0.56 6.79 -3.41
C GLY A 217 -0.42 7.89 -3.84
N HIS A 218 -0.02 8.75 -4.77
CA HIS A 218 -0.92 9.74 -5.37
C HIS A 218 -2.04 9.11 -6.20
N ALA A 219 -1.74 8.07 -6.97
CA ALA A 219 -2.76 7.34 -7.74
C ALA A 219 -3.80 6.66 -6.83
N LEU A 220 -3.46 6.43 -5.56
CA LEU A 220 -4.37 5.95 -4.51
C LEU A 220 -5.12 7.09 -3.80
N GLY A 221 -4.74 8.35 -3.99
CA GLY A 221 -5.41 9.53 -3.42
C GLY A 221 -4.68 10.18 -2.23
N LEU A 222 -3.45 9.74 -1.91
CA LEU A 222 -2.59 10.40 -0.94
C LEU A 222 -1.97 11.66 -1.56
N GLY A 223 -1.81 12.71 -0.76
CA GLY A 223 -1.09 13.92 -1.17
C GLY A 223 0.31 13.97 -0.60
N ASP A 224 1.11 14.89 -1.12
CA ASP A 224 2.38 15.28 -0.53
C ASP A 224 2.18 15.96 0.82
N VAL A 225 3.14 15.79 1.72
CA VAL A 225 3.10 16.35 3.08
C VAL A 225 3.65 17.78 3.16
N GLU A 226 4.32 18.26 2.12
CA GLU A 226 4.96 19.57 2.04
C GLU A 226 4.18 20.66 1.27
N GLY A 227 4.50 21.91 1.61
CA GLY A 227 3.67 23.12 1.46
C GLY A 227 3.55 23.76 0.08
N ASP A 228 4.42 23.42 -0.88
CA ASP A 228 4.49 24.06 -2.19
C ASP A 228 3.44 23.54 -3.20
N ILE A 229 2.90 22.34 -2.98
CA ILE A 229 1.88 21.72 -3.85
C ILE A 229 0.51 21.59 -3.12
N ASN A 230 0.53 21.48 -1.79
CA ASN A 230 -0.64 21.47 -0.92
C ASN A 230 -0.30 22.40 0.25
N PRO A 231 -1.14 23.37 0.70
CA PRO A 231 -0.72 24.45 1.61
C PRO A 231 -0.39 24.01 3.07
N GLY A 232 0.59 23.12 3.24
CA GLY A 232 1.25 22.71 4.48
C GLY A 232 0.35 21.96 5.45
N GLY A 233 -0.73 21.33 4.95
CA GLY A 233 -1.80 20.80 5.79
C GLY A 233 -1.81 19.27 5.88
N PHE A 234 -1.33 18.69 6.98
CA PHE A 234 -1.31 17.24 7.22
C PHE A 234 -2.23 16.78 8.35
N ILE A 235 -2.57 15.49 8.33
CA ILE A 235 -3.42 14.80 9.30
C ILE A 235 -2.51 14.06 10.27
N ASP A 236 -2.75 14.28 11.57
CA ASP A 236 -2.04 13.60 12.66
C ASP A 236 -2.90 13.62 13.96
N ASP A 237 -2.51 12.90 15.01
CA ASP A 237 -3.22 12.85 16.30
C ASP A 237 -2.60 13.73 17.41
N ASN A 238 -1.32 14.07 17.33
CA ASN A 238 -0.59 14.67 18.45
C ASN A 238 0.43 15.77 18.11
N TYR A 239 0.46 16.25 16.87
CA TYR A 239 1.31 17.40 16.50
C TYR A 239 1.15 18.59 17.45
N ASP A 240 2.28 19.09 17.96
CA ASP A 240 2.36 20.31 18.76
C ASP A 240 3.29 21.35 18.10
N GLY A 241 2.70 22.23 17.30
CA GLY A 241 3.39 23.35 16.65
C GLY A 241 3.74 24.52 17.58
N THR A 242 3.50 24.41 18.90
CA THR A 242 3.94 25.40 19.89
C THR A 242 5.26 25.03 20.55
N SER A 243 5.70 23.79 20.36
CA SER A 243 7.00 23.31 20.80
C SER A 243 8.12 23.94 19.99
N SER A 244 9.22 24.33 20.65
CA SER A 244 10.47 24.67 19.95
C SER A 244 11.24 23.44 19.48
N ALA A 245 10.69 22.24 19.69
CA ALA A 245 11.24 21.00 19.16
C ALA A 245 10.74 20.80 17.71
N THR A 246 11.57 20.18 16.87
CA THR A 246 11.20 19.82 15.49
C THR A 246 9.94 18.94 15.49
N ALA A 247 9.14 18.90 14.42
CA ALA A 247 7.99 17.97 14.30
C ALA A 247 8.34 16.51 14.63
N LEU A 248 9.59 16.08 14.38
CA LEU A 248 10.13 14.80 14.86
C LEU A 248 9.94 14.54 16.37
N ALA A 249 9.82 15.57 17.20
CA ALA A 249 9.64 15.44 18.65
C ALA A 249 8.16 15.35 19.07
N THR A 250 7.23 15.64 18.17
CA THR A 250 5.79 15.63 18.44
C THR A 250 5.14 14.47 17.69
N LEU A 251 5.47 14.29 16.41
CA LEU A 251 4.96 13.23 15.55
C LEU A 251 5.68 11.89 15.79
N THR A 252 5.32 11.17 16.86
CA THR A 252 6.16 10.08 17.41
C THR A 252 5.48 8.72 17.57
N ASN A 253 4.20 8.57 17.21
CA ASN A 253 3.44 7.35 17.47
C ASN A 253 2.69 6.80 16.27
N PRO A 254 2.70 5.47 16.05
CA PRO A 254 1.96 4.82 14.96
C PRO A 254 0.46 5.12 15.07
N ILE A 255 -0.06 5.92 14.13
CA ILE A 255 -1.47 6.33 14.11
C ILE A 255 -2.39 5.42 13.28
N ALA A 256 -1.85 4.50 12.48
CA ALA A 256 -2.66 3.65 11.58
C ALA A 256 -3.77 2.86 12.31
N GLN A 257 -3.49 2.40 13.53
CA GLN A 257 -4.44 1.66 14.37
C GLN A 257 -5.55 2.52 15.00
N LEU A 258 -5.39 3.84 14.99
CA LEU A 258 -6.36 4.78 15.55
C LEU A 258 -7.49 5.11 14.57
N ILE A 259 -7.35 4.67 13.31
CA ILE A 259 -8.33 4.94 12.27
C ILE A 259 -9.61 4.16 12.55
N ASP A 260 -10.72 4.89 12.69
CA ASP A 260 -12.06 4.28 12.71
C ASP A 260 -12.33 3.70 11.32
N PRO A 261 -12.39 2.37 11.18
CA PRO A 261 -12.49 1.77 9.86
C PRO A 261 -13.86 2.00 9.23
N LEU A 262 -14.90 2.29 10.02
CA LEU A 262 -16.25 2.52 9.52
C LEU A 262 -16.48 3.98 9.14
N ASN A 263 -15.76 4.89 9.79
CA ASN A 263 -15.77 6.31 9.48
C ASN A 263 -14.39 6.95 9.75
N PRO A 264 -13.46 6.90 8.78
CA PRO A 264 -12.11 7.46 8.96
C PRO A 264 -12.11 8.92 9.40
N ALA A 265 -13.10 9.73 9.00
CA ALA A 265 -13.20 11.13 9.41
C ALA A 265 -13.51 11.32 10.91
N ASN A 266 -14.05 10.30 11.59
CA ASN A 266 -14.29 10.29 13.04
C ASN A 266 -13.08 9.81 13.87
N SER A 267 -11.97 9.45 13.22
CA SER A 267 -10.72 9.10 13.90
C SER A 267 -10.24 10.27 14.77
N PRO A 268 -9.45 10.03 15.83
CA PRO A 268 -9.03 11.06 16.78
C PRO A 268 -7.91 11.97 16.23
N PHE A 269 -8.03 12.38 14.97
CA PHE A 269 -7.03 13.17 14.26
C PHE A 269 -7.47 14.62 14.11
N SER A 270 -6.49 15.48 13.88
CA SER A 270 -6.68 16.88 13.54
C SER A 270 -5.94 17.21 12.25
N LEU A 271 -6.43 18.24 11.56
CA LEU A 271 -5.70 18.85 10.46
C LEU A 271 -4.77 19.90 11.03
N PHE A 272 -3.47 19.73 10.84
CA PHE A 272 -2.45 20.69 11.23
C PHE A 272 -1.94 21.43 10.01
N THR A 273 -1.72 22.72 10.15
CA THR A 273 -1.02 23.52 9.13
C THR A 273 0.33 23.91 9.70
N VAL A 274 1.39 23.48 9.02
CA VAL A 274 2.76 23.78 9.44
C VAL A 274 3.39 24.74 8.44
N PRO A 275 3.88 25.91 8.88
CA PRO A 275 4.60 26.82 8.00
C PRO A 275 5.83 26.14 7.40
N ASP A 276 6.17 26.41 6.13
CA ASP A 276 7.39 25.87 5.48
C ASP A 276 8.68 26.25 6.23
N THR A 277 8.62 27.31 7.05
CA THR A 277 9.70 27.80 7.91
C THR A 277 9.86 27.00 9.20
N ASP A 278 8.86 26.20 9.56
CA ASP A 278 8.98 25.28 10.68
C ASP A 278 9.95 24.17 10.24
N PRO A 279 11.05 23.96 10.99
CA PRO A 279 11.95 22.86 10.68
C PRO A 279 11.18 21.53 10.64
N GLY A 280 10.08 21.36 11.35
CA GLY A 280 9.38 20.08 11.46
C GLY A 280 9.16 19.28 10.18
N ILE A 281 8.61 19.87 9.12
CA ILE A 281 8.26 19.16 7.87
C ILE A 281 9.31 19.26 6.76
N SER A 282 10.18 20.28 6.80
CA SER A 282 11.26 20.51 5.84
C SER A 282 12.63 20.08 6.36
N THR A 283 12.71 19.58 7.60
CA THR A 283 13.94 19.06 8.21
C THR A 283 14.20 17.65 7.74
N ILE A 284 15.46 17.42 7.35
CA ILE A 284 16.09 16.11 7.28
C ILE A 284 15.65 15.27 8.49
N GLY A 285 14.76 14.28 8.28
CA GLY A 285 14.20 13.47 9.37
C GLY A 285 12.71 13.13 9.26
N VAL A 286 11.92 13.82 8.43
CA VAL A 286 10.58 13.35 8.03
C VAL A 286 10.75 12.37 6.87
N ASN A 287 11.14 11.15 7.21
CA ASN A 287 11.55 10.14 6.24
C ASN A 287 10.36 9.29 5.75
N ILE A 288 9.24 9.95 5.39
CA ILE A 288 8.04 9.31 4.84
C ILE A 288 8.14 9.18 3.33
N LEU A 289 7.53 8.15 2.75
CA LEU A 289 7.56 7.99 1.29
C LEU A 289 6.84 9.13 0.58
N MET A 290 5.70 9.61 1.12
CA MET A 290 4.88 10.67 0.54
C MET A 290 5.43 12.10 0.73
N GLU A 291 6.75 12.24 0.81
CA GLU A 291 7.47 13.51 0.78
C GLU A 291 8.27 13.59 -0.52
N SER A 292 8.02 14.61 -1.35
CA SER A 292 8.50 14.63 -2.75
C SER A 292 9.98 14.96 -2.93
N ARG A 293 10.67 15.56 -1.95
CA ARG A 293 12.07 16.02 -2.11
C ARG A 293 13.09 14.96 -1.69
N GLY A 294 12.78 14.14 -0.71
CA GLY A 294 13.61 13.08 -0.16
C GLY A 294 13.09 11.66 -0.40
N LEU A 295 11.81 11.48 -0.76
CA LEU A 295 11.17 10.18 -1.04
C LEU A 295 11.36 9.18 0.12
N GLY A 296 11.36 9.71 1.35
CA GLY A 296 11.55 8.94 2.58
C GLY A 296 12.92 8.28 2.73
N ILE A 297 13.93 8.68 1.94
CA ILE A 297 15.25 8.06 1.98
C ILE A 297 16.00 8.48 3.24
N SER A 298 16.41 7.48 4.03
CA SER A 298 17.21 7.69 5.24
C SER A 298 18.10 6.48 5.53
N GLU A 299 18.89 6.53 6.60
CA GLU A 299 19.70 5.39 7.05
C GLU A 299 18.82 4.17 7.38
N GLY A 300 17.64 4.38 7.98
CA GLY A 300 16.69 3.33 8.32
C GLY A 300 15.76 2.93 7.17
N ASN A 301 15.66 3.74 6.11
CA ASN A 301 14.86 3.48 4.92
C ASN A 301 15.68 3.75 3.66
N PRO A 302 16.73 2.96 3.38
CA PRO A 302 17.64 3.23 2.29
C PRO A 302 16.93 3.09 0.94
N LEU A 303 17.52 3.68 -0.09
CA LEU A 303 17.01 3.63 -1.47
C LEU A 303 16.78 2.19 -1.98
N SER A 304 17.59 1.23 -1.51
CA SER A 304 17.47 -0.20 -1.82
C SER A 304 16.32 -0.91 -1.09
N ASN A 305 15.65 -0.27 -0.13
CA ASN A 305 14.49 -0.83 0.55
C ASN A 305 13.34 -1.03 -0.46
N LEU A 306 12.88 -2.27 -0.58
CA LEU A 306 11.82 -2.70 -1.50
C LEU A 306 10.42 -2.35 -0.98
N THR A 307 10.29 -2.09 0.32
CA THR A 307 9.02 -1.75 0.97
C THR A 307 9.24 -0.49 1.82
N PRO A 308 9.29 0.69 1.18
CA PRO A 308 9.75 1.90 1.84
C PRO A 308 8.68 2.66 2.60
N LEU A 309 7.49 2.08 2.73
CA LEU A 309 6.41 2.65 3.52
C LEU A 309 6.81 2.65 4.99
N ILE A 310 6.54 3.76 5.66
CA ILE A 310 6.62 3.88 7.12
C ILE A 310 5.24 4.15 7.72
N ASN A 311 5.19 4.40 9.03
CA ASN A 311 3.95 4.42 9.80
C ASN A 311 2.84 5.28 9.18
N ASP A 312 3.18 6.43 8.59
CA ASP A 312 2.16 7.31 8.00
C ASP A 312 1.72 6.93 6.62
N ASP A 313 2.62 6.36 5.83
CA ASP A 313 2.23 5.81 4.54
C ASP A 313 1.19 4.69 4.78
N TYR A 314 1.40 3.89 5.84
CA TYR A 314 0.41 2.93 6.31
C TYR A 314 -0.86 3.57 6.87
N ALA A 315 -0.74 4.65 7.65
CA ALA A 315 -1.90 5.36 8.20
C ALA A 315 -2.74 6.01 7.11
N GLY A 316 -2.14 6.75 6.18
CA GLY A 316 -2.80 7.34 5.03
C GLY A 316 -3.49 6.28 4.19
N ARG A 317 -2.80 5.16 3.91
CA ARG A 317 -3.43 4.01 3.23
C ARG A 317 -4.63 3.49 4.01
N GLN A 318 -4.50 3.28 5.32
CA GLN A 318 -5.60 2.77 6.16
C GLN A 318 -6.75 3.80 6.25
N PHE A 319 -6.48 5.09 6.13
CA PHE A 319 -7.50 6.14 6.15
C PHE A 319 -8.33 6.12 4.87
N LEU A 320 -7.68 5.87 3.73
CA LEU A 320 -8.34 5.75 2.44
C LEU A 320 -9.03 4.39 2.28
N TYR A 321 -8.38 3.32 2.73
CA TYR A 321 -8.78 1.92 2.54
C TYR A 321 -8.83 1.14 3.85
N PRO A 322 -9.71 1.54 4.79
CA PRO A 322 -9.74 0.93 6.11
C PRO A 322 -10.15 -0.53 6.10
N VAL A 323 -9.32 -1.40 6.67
CA VAL A 323 -9.75 -2.76 7.00
C VAL A 323 -10.41 -2.81 8.39
N VAL A 324 -11.57 -3.46 8.49
CA VAL A 324 -12.09 -3.88 9.79
C VAL A 324 -11.25 -5.06 10.22
N ALA A 325 -10.43 -4.89 11.27
CA ALA A 325 -9.67 -5.98 11.84
C ALA A 325 -10.63 -7.16 12.08
N ARG A 326 -10.49 -8.23 11.31
CA ARG A 326 -11.26 -9.44 11.55
C ARG A 326 -10.77 -9.94 12.89
N VAL A 327 -11.57 -9.74 13.93
CA VAL A 327 -11.41 -10.49 15.17
C VAL A 327 -11.50 -11.94 14.72
N SER A 328 -10.35 -12.59 14.59
CA SER A 328 -10.29 -14.04 14.49
C SER A 328 -10.72 -14.52 15.86
N VAL A 329 -12.04 -14.54 16.06
CA VAL A 329 -12.62 -15.38 17.09
C VAL A 329 -12.18 -16.75 16.67
N SER A 330 -11.15 -17.28 17.32
CA SER A 330 -10.84 -18.69 17.24
C SER A 330 -12.13 -19.37 17.69
N GLU A 331 -12.97 -19.79 16.75
CA GLU A 331 -14.16 -20.53 17.10
C GLU A 331 -13.67 -21.71 17.94
N PRO A 332 -14.19 -21.91 19.17
CA PRO A 332 -13.85 -23.10 19.95
C PRO A 332 -14.55 -24.32 19.35
N ALA A 333 -14.29 -24.61 18.08
CA ALA A 333 -14.98 -25.58 17.26
C ALA A 333 -14.05 -26.74 16.89
N THR A 334 -13.32 -27.33 17.85
CA THR A 334 -12.77 -28.69 17.67
C THR A 334 -12.28 -29.45 18.92
N ILE A 335 -12.34 -28.88 20.13
CA ILE A 335 -11.89 -29.61 21.34
C ILE A 335 -13.06 -30.27 22.11
N LEU A 336 -14.29 -29.79 21.98
CA LEU A 336 -15.46 -30.44 22.60
C LEU A 336 -16.06 -31.60 21.76
N GLY A 337 -15.80 -31.67 20.46
CA GLY A 337 -16.35 -32.71 19.57
C GLY A 337 -15.61 -34.05 19.64
N THR A 338 -14.32 -34.03 19.97
CA THR A 338 -13.47 -35.23 20.10
C THR A 338 -13.55 -35.88 21.49
N SER A 339 -13.98 -35.13 22.51
CA SER A 339 -14.17 -35.65 23.88
C SER A 339 -15.53 -36.38 24.06
N LEU A 340 -16.57 -36.05 23.28
CA LEU A 340 -17.85 -36.80 23.32
C LEU A 340 -17.84 -38.10 22.52
N THR A 341 -17.07 -38.20 21.42
CA THR A 341 -17.02 -39.40 20.58
C THR A 341 -16.13 -40.51 21.19
N PHE A 342 -15.07 -40.17 21.92
CA PHE A 342 -14.29 -41.16 22.67
C PHE A 342 -14.97 -41.63 23.97
N GLY A 343 -15.82 -40.80 24.60
CA GLY A 343 -16.55 -41.17 25.82
C GLY A 343 -17.63 -42.24 25.61
N LEU A 344 -18.33 -42.23 24.47
CA LEU A 344 -19.39 -43.21 24.19
C LEU A 344 -18.85 -44.58 23.71
N GLY A 345 -17.67 -44.63 23.08
CA GLY A 345 -17.06 -45.87 22.59
C GLY A 345 -16.55 -46.82 23.69
N ILE A 346 -16.16 -46.28 24.85
CA ILE A 346 -15.63 -47.05 25.98
C ILE A 346 -16.76 -47.67 26.85
N LEU A 347 -17.98 -47.11 26.81
CA LEU A 347 -19.13 -47.66 27.54
C LEU A 347 -19.83 -48.84 26.83
N LEU A 348 -19.63 -49.01 25.52
CA LEU A 348 -20.28 -50.08 24.73
C LEU A 348 -19.45 -51.37 24.61
N THR A 349 -18.16 -51.37 24.95
CA THR A 349 -17.30 -52.57 24.89
C THR A 349 -17.21 -53.38 26.19
N LYS A 350 -17.78 -52.89 27.31
CA LYS A 350 -17.77 -53.61 28.61
C LYS A 350 -18.95 -54.57 28.86
N ARG A 351 -19.85 -54.83 27.88
CA ARG A 351 -21.08 -55.62 28.12
C ARG A 351 -21.22 -56.96 27.38
N LYS A 352 -20.14 -57.56 26.87
CA LYS A 352 -20.15 -58.93 26.32
C LYS A 352 -18.96 -59.78 26.78
N LYS A 353 -18.92 -60.15 28.06
CA LYS A 353 -18.09 -61.29 28.53
C LYS A 353 -18.60 -61.89 29.85
N ILE A 354 -19.89 -62.23 29.92
CA ILE A 354 -20.40 -63.16 30.94
C ILE A 354 -21.46 -64.04 30.28
N LYS A 355 -21.04 -65.24 29.84
CA LYS A 355 -21.82 -66.50 29.81
C LYS A 355 -20.98 -67.59 29.15
N SER A 356 -20.18 -68.27 29.97
CA SER A 356 -19.77 -69.66 29.74
C SER A 356 -19.67 -70.32 31.10
N GLN A 357 -20.16 -71.56 31.17
CA GLN A 357 -20.13 -72.55 32.28
C GLN A 357 -21.44 -72.77 33.05
N LYS A 358 -22.14 -73.84 32.64
CA LYS A 358 -22.81 -74.88 33.44
C LYS A 358 -23.32 -75.94 32.45
N SER A 359 -23.23 -77.25 32.64
CA SER A 359 -22.38 -78.15 33.42
C SER A 359 -22.71 -79.54 32.86
N THR A 360 -21.71 -80.35 32.56
CA THR A 360 -21.86 -81.79 32.38
C THR A 360 -21.87 -82.44 33.75
N LEU A 361 -22.98 -83.07 34.11
CA LEU A 361 -23.14 -84.37 34.80
C LEU A 361 -24.62 -84.59 35.10
#